data_AF-A0AAD3H6F7-F1
#
_entry.id   AF-A0AAD3H6F7-F1
#
_cell.length_a   1.000
_cell.length_b   1.000
_cell.length_c   1.000
_cell.angle_alpha   90.00
_cell.angle_beta   90.00
_cell.angle_gamma   90.00
#
_symmetry.space_group_name_H-M   'P 1'
#
loop_
_entity.id
_entity.type
_entity.pdbx_description
1 polymer ?
#
loop_
_entity_poly.entity_id
_entity_poly.type
_entity_poly.pdbx_seq_one_letter_code
_entity_poly.pdbx_strand_id
1 'polypeptide(L)'
;METKPMILLTTSLLAYIFASFQFLYFPEIARAIQKEVSLDTRSGISTYQDAESARPEICWLMSYPNSGTSFTMKLVGRLTNATVASNYGQECIDFDKNGQEQRENMYENPSHERKPIPLFNESPNGPFLLNPERTLPRSYILTKTHCGGRCNECGSKGFLETPNSFLEACATGSLGTDPKTGTKKRISYDPSFVKKAIHIARDPFDNIVSNFHLEYHEKKKDSNRHWLQTYSNDRNGFRKWCMNLNAKYPFDFVEYNATFSPSIMQTIQEVPCYKLFFQIIQWHNLASHVTKELHLPSLLLHYEDYEDDFNKTIEKISTFIDISQGKGVAYFTPGKRYKHYFRANEIKKLKGFVVKLSTEKTWKILQRYF
;
A
#
# COMPACT_ATOMS: atom_id res chain seq x y z
N MET A 1 3.63 -72.44 -3.69
CA MET A 1 4.28 -71.45 -2.80
C MET A 1 3.98 -70.08 -3.38
N GLU A 2 2.93 -69.46 -2.88
CA GLU A 2 2.47 -68.12 -3.31
C GLU A 2 3.29 -67.05 -2.60
N THR A 3 3.89 -66.13 -3.36
CA THR A 3 4.54 -64.94 -2.84
C THR A 3 3.62 -63.74 -3.00
N LYS A 4 3.16 -63.19 -1.87
CA LYS A 4 2.44 -61.90 -1.81
C LYS A 4 3.45 -60.73 -1.82
N PRO A 5 3.10 -59.57 -2.41
CA PRO A 5 3.92 -58.37 -2.30
C PRO A 5 3.67 -57.64 -0.98
N MET A 6 4.75 -57.20 -0.34
CA MET A 6 4.78 -56.38 0.87
C MET A 6 4.67 -54.90 0.45
N ILE A 7 3.56 -54.25 0.80
CA ILE A 7 3.33 -52.81 0.60
C ILE A 7 3.99 -52.07 1.76
N LEU A 8 4.98 -51.22 1.46
CA LEU A 8 5.66 -50.35 2.41
C LEU A 8 4.83 -49.06 2.61
N LEU A 9 4.26 -48.88 3.79
CA LEU A 9 3.62 -47.63 4.25
C LEU A 9 4.68 -46.76 4.96
N THR A 10 5.22 -45.75 4.27
CA THR A 10 6.17 -44.78 4.89
C THR A 10 5.83 -43.33 4.54
N THR A 11 4.61 -42.88 4.82
CA THR A 11 4.21 -41.47 4.61
C THR A 11 3.47 -40.81 5.77
N SER A 12 3.53 -41.34 7.00
CA SER A 12 2.76 -40.78 8.13
C SER A 12 3.56 -40.30 9.34
N LEU A 13 4.91 -40.27 9.30
CA LEU A 13 5.72 -39.80 10.45
C LEU A 13 6.33 -38.39 10.26
N LEU A 14 6.44 -37.89 9.03
CA LEU A 14 6.97 -36.54 8.75
C LEU A 14 5.94 -35.42 8.94
N ALA A 15 4.64 -35.73 8.92
CA ALA A 15 3.59 -34.74 9.15
C ALA A 15 3.41 -34.36 10.63
N TYR A 16 3.86 -35.20 11.57
CA TYR A 16 3.70 -34.95 13.01
C TYR A 16 4.83 -34.10 13.63
N ILE A 17 6.00 -34.05 12.97
CA ILE A 17 7.17 -33.30 13.47
C ILE A 17 7.09 -31.80 13.10
N PHE A 18 6.38 -31.44 12.02
CA PHE A 18 6.21 -30.03 11.63
C PHE A 18 5.09 -29.30 12.39
N ALA A 19 4.10 -30.02 12.94
CA ALA A 19 2.96 -29.41 13.63
C ALA A 19 3.22 -29.06 15.11
N SER A 20 4.34 -29.50 15.68
CA SER A 20 4.65 -29.37 17.12
C SER A 20 5.70 -28.30 17.46
N PHE A 21 6.26 -27.60 16.45
CA PHE A 21 7.30 -26.57 16.66
C PHE A 21 6.78 -25.11 16.64
N GLN A 22 5.48 -24.87 16.42
CA GLN A 22 4.91 -23.51 16.30
C GLN A 22 4.22 -22.95 17.56
N PHE A 23 4.24 -23.65 18.70
CA PHE A 23 3.43 -23.24 19.87
C PHE A 23 4.19 -22.89 21.16
N LEU A 24 5.52 -22.73 21.13
CA LEU A 24 6.30 -22.54 22.36
C LEU A 24 7.34 -21.42 22.32
N TYR A 25 7.06 -20.27 21.73
CA TYR A 25 7.73 -19.01 22.09
C TYR A 25 6.74 -17.86 21.86
N PHE A 26 6.85 -16.78 22.65
CA PHE A 26 6.01 -15.57 22.67
C PHE A 26 4.85 -15.50 23.69
N PRO A 27 5.16 -15.56 25.01
CA PRO A 27 4.42 -14.72 25.96
C PRO A 27 5.28 -13.69 26.71
N GLU A 28 6.61 -13.63 26.52
CA GLU A 28 7.47 -12.77 27.35
C GLU A 28 7.88 -11.42 26.75
N ILE A 29 7.76 -11.22 25.43
CA ILE A 29 8.15 -9.95 24.78
C ILE A 29 7.12 -8.84 25.02
N ALA A 30 5.86 -9.18 25.34
CA ALA A 30 4.81 -8.20 25.62
C ALA A 30 4.98 -7.47 26.98
N ARG A 31 5.78 -7.99 27.91
CA ARG A 31 5.98 -7.36 29.24
C ARG A 31 7.18 -6.43 29.33
N ALA A 32 8.07 -6.41 28.33
CA ALA A 32 9.31 -5.62 28.38
C ALA A 32 9.18 -4.18 27.83
N ILE A 33 8.04 -3.81 27.23
CA ILE A 33 7.86 -2.50 26.56
C ILE A 33 7.24 -1.44 27.50
N GLN A 34 6.83 -1.81 28.72
CA GLN A 34 6.02 -0.93 29.57
C GLN A 34 6.80 -0.14 30.64
N LYS A 35 8.12 0.03 30.50
CA LYS A 35 8.91 0.85 31.43
C LYS A 35 9.68 1.94 30.70
N GLU A 36 9.40 3.18 31.12
CA GLU A 36 10.10 4.44 30.84
C GLU A 36 9.75 5.19 29.54
N VAL A 37 8.68 6.00 29.60
CA VAL A 37 8.70 7.40 29.13
C VAL A 37 7.73 8.21 29.98
N SER A 38 8.24 9.00 30.94
CA SER A 38 7.53 10.14 31.52
C SER A 38 8.14 11.41 30.95
N LEU A 39 7.48 12.02 29.97
CA LEU A 39 7.85 13.33 29.43
C LEU A 39 6.71 14.31 29.72
N ASP A 40 7.05 15.27 30.58
CA ASP A 40 6.24 16.39 31.01
C ASP A 40 5.83 17.25 29.79
N THR A 41 4.53 17.32 29.49
CA THR A 41 3.98 18.16 28.42
C THR A 41 3.00 19.14 29.02
N ARG A 42 3.44 20.39 29.22
CA ARG A 42 2.59 21.53 29.55
C ARG A 42 2.35 22.42 28.33
N SER A 43 1.09 22.85 28.23
CA SER A 43 0.51 23.97 27.46
C SER A 43 0.18 23.72 25.99
N GLY A 44 -1.11 23.41 25.72
CA GLY A 44 -1.73 23.61 24.41
C GLY A 44 -2.85 22.63 24.02
N ILE A 45 -2.89 21.42 24.57
CA ILE A 45 -3.81 20.35 24.16
C ILE A 45 -4.87 20.12 25.25
N SER A 46 -5.80 21.07 25.42
CA SER A 46 -6.84 21.01 26.45
C SER A 46 -8.17 20.42 25.97
N THR A 47 -8.21 19.71 24.84
CA THR A 47 -9.44 19.09 24.31
C THR A 47 -9.34 17.58 24.05
N TYR A 48 -8.21 16.94 24.36
CA TYR A 48 -8.02 15.50 24.11
C TYR A 48 -8.45 14.59 25.27
N GLN A 49 -8.62 15.10 26.49
CA GLN A 49 -8.77 14.24 27.68
C GLN A 49 -10.21 13.89 28.05
N ASP A 50 -11.23 14.63 27.59
CA ASP A 50 -12.63 14.40 28.00
C ASP A 50 -13.45 13.50 27.05
N ALA A 51 -12.82 12.89 26.03
CA ALA A 51 -13.51 12.10 25.00
C ALA A 51 -13.05 10.62 24.96
N GLU A 52 -12.85 10.01 26.12
CA GLU A 52 -12.54 8.57 26.23
C GLU A 52 -13.64 7.67 25.59
N SER A 53 -14.83 8.22 25.35
CA SER A 53 -15.98 7.52 24.73
C SER A 53 -16.09 7.62 23.20
N ALA A 54 -15.22 8.35 22.50
CA ALA A 54 -15.36 8.54 21.03
C ALA A 54 -14.03 8.52 20.28
N ARG A 55 -13.19 7.53 20.58
CA ARG A 55 -11.97 7.28 19.82
C ARG A 55 -12.30 6.56 18.51
N PRO A 56 -11.93 7.09 17.33
CA PRO A 56 -12.22 6.42 16.08
C PRO A 56 -11.41 5.14 15.92
N GLU A 57 -12.04 4.13 15.31
CA GLU A 57 -11.38 2.91 14.87
C GLU A 57 -10.68 3.16 13.52
N ILE A 58 -9.65 2.37 13.20
CA ILE A 58 -8.93 2.53 11.93
C ILE A 58 -9.72 1.89 10.78
N CYS A 59 -9.95 2.68 9.73
CA CYS A 59 -10.32 2.18 8.42
C CYS A 59 -9.11 2.31 7.48
N TRP A 60 -8.49 1.20 7.10
CA TRP A 60 -7.39 1.25 6.14
C TRP A 60 -7.85 1.76 4.78
N LEU A 61 -7.09 2.68 4.18
CA LEU A 61 -7.20 3.09 2.80
C LEU A 61 -6.03 2.46 2.03
N MET A 62 -6.27 1.24 1.56
CA MET A 62 -5.26 0.38 0.96
C MET A 62 -5.22 0.61 -0.56
N SER A 63 -4.02 0.81 -1.09
CA SER A 63 -3.80 0.68 -2.53
C SER A 63 -2.38 0.27 -2.84
N TYR A 64 -2.17 -0.40 -3.98
CA TYR A 64 -0.84 -0.44 -4.57
C TYR A 64 -0.39 1.01 -4.79
N PRO A 65 0.87 1.37 -4.52
CA PRO A 65 1.30 2.77 -4.58
C PRO A 65 0.95 3.48 -5.89
N ASN A 66 0.74 4.80 -5.83
CA ASN A 66 0.30 5.62 -6.97
C ASN A 66 -1.09 5.26 -7.55
N SER A 67 -1.98 4.66 -6.75
CA SER A 67 -3.34 4.33 -7.19
C SER A 67 -4.42 5.27 -6.66
N GLY A 68 -4.04 6.41 -6.07
CA GLY A 68 -4.98 7.48 -5.71
C GLY A 68 -5.29 7.67 -4.23
N THR A 69 -4.63 6.94 -3.32
CA THR A 69 -4.87 7.08 -1.86
C THR A 69 -4.67 8.50 -1.36
N SER A 70 -3.60 9.19 -1.79
CA SER A 70 -3.36 10.60 -1.41
C SER A 70 -4.49 11.52 -1.87
N PHE A 71 -5.05 11.28 -3.06
CA PHE A 71 -6.18 12.06 -3.56
C PHE A 71 -7.44 11.79 -2.72
N THR A 72 -7.83 10.51 -2.58
CA THR A 72 -9.00 10.09 -1.78
C THR A 72 -8.94 10.61 -0.35
N MET A 73 -7.78 10.48 0.31
CA MET A 73 -7.57 10.93 1.68
C MET A 73 -7.74 12.44 1.83
N LYS A 74 -7.11 13.23 0.95
CA LYS A 74 -7.24 14.71 0.97
C LYS A 74 -8.66 15.15 0.64
N LEU A 75 -9.31 14.45 -0.28
CA LEU A 75 -10.69 14.70 -0.69
C LEU A 75 -11.66 14.50 0.47
N VAL A 76 -11.60 13.34 1.13
CA VAL A 76 -12.43 13.05 2.31
C VAL A 76 -12.23 14.12 3.39
N GLY A 77 -10.98 14.41 3.76
CA GLY A 77 -10.71 15.41 4.78
C GLY A 77 -11.20 16.81 4.42
N ARG A 78 -11.21 17.20 3.13
CA ARG A 78 -11.74 18.49 2.68
C ARG A 78 -13.26 18.55 2.74
N LEU A 79 -13.93 17.48 2.31
CA LEU A 79 -15.39 17.43 2.26
C LEU A 79 -16.02 17.34 3.64
N THR A 80 -15.40 16.63 4.58
CA THR A 80 -15.97 16.37 5.92
C THR A 80 -15.46 17.34 6.98
N ASN A 81 -14.43 18.15 6.67
CA ASN A 81 -13.67 18.93 7.65
C ASN A 81 -13.11 18.09 8.81
N ALA A 82 -12.98 16.77 8.60
CA ALA A 82 -12.34 15.87 9.53
C ALA A 82 -10.88 15.63 9.14
N THR A 83 -10.10 15.25 10.14
CA THR A 83 -8.75 14.74 9.90
C THR A 83 -8.80 13.31 9.37
N VAL A 84 -7.67 12.89 8.84
CA VAL A 84 -7.40 11.57 8.29
C VAL A 84 -5.99 11.18 8.76
N ALA A 85 -5.63 9.92 8.68
CA ALA A 85 -4.34 9.43 9.12
C ALA A 85 -3.51 8.82 7.99
N SER A 86 -2.21 8.72 8.20
CA SER A 86 -1.27 8.04 7.31
C SER A 86 -0.28 7.23 8.13
N ASN A 87 0.10 6.05 7.62
CA ASN A 87 1.25 5.32 8.17
C ASN A 87 2.58 6.06 7.91
N TYR A 88 2.59 7.06 7.03
CA TYR A 88 3.79 7.74 6.57
C TYR A 88 3.89 9.13 7.23
N GLY A 89 4.69 9.23 8.30
CA GLY A 89 4.85 10.45 9.10
C GLY A 89 5.36 11.65 8.29
N GLN A 90 6.11 11.41 7.21
CA GLN A 90 6.55 12.46 6.30
C GLN A 90 5.43 13.08 5.43
N GLU A 91 4.21 12.52 5.46
CA GLU A 91 3.08 13.04 4.70
C GLU A 91 2.23 14.04 5.50
N CYS A 92 2.48 14.18 6.80
CA CYS A 92 1.80 15.16 7.65
C CYS A 92 1.93 16.55 7.04
N ILE A 93 0.80 17.27 6.94
CA ILE A 93 0.75 18.56 6.28
C ILE A 93 1.10 19.64 7.29
N ASP A 94 2.06 20.48 6.94
CA ASP A 94 2.28 21.75 7.62
C ASP A 94 1.42 22.86 7.01
N PHE A 95 0.85 23.67 7.89
CA PHE A 95 0.25 24.95 7.53
C PHE A 95 1.19 26.03 8.01
N ASP A 96 1.46 27.01 7.15
CA ASP A 96 2.17 28.20 7.59
C ASP A 96 1.32 29.04 8.55
N LYS A 97 1.92 30.11 9.08
CA LYS A 97 1.24 31.06 9.98
C LYS A 97 0.00 31.72 9.36
N ASN A 98 -0.16 31.64 8.03
CA ASN A 98 -1.29 32.19 7.29
C ASN A 98 -2.33 31.11 6.93
N GLY A 99 -2.16 29.87 7.41
CA GLY A 99 -3.05 28.76 7.11
C GLY A 99 -2.90 28.20 5.69
N GLN A 100 -1.82 28.52 4.97
CA GLN A 100 -1.54 27.93 3.67
C GLN A 100 -0.83 26.59 3.82
N GLU A 101 -1.28 25.57 3.07
CA GLU A 101 -0.64 24.25 2.99
C GLU A 101 0.77 24.43 2.44
N GLN A 102 1.78 24.35 3.31
CA GLN A 102 3.17 24.29 2.89
C GLN A 102 3.49 22.83 2.55
N ARG A 103 3.77 22.59 1.26
CA ARG A 103 4.37 21.35 0.80
C ARG A 103 5.89 21.41 0.89
N GLU A 104 6.43 22.06 1.92
CA GLU A 104 7.84 21.91 2.18
C GLU A 104 8.04 20.47 2.64
N ASN A 105 8.92 19.74 1.95
CA ASN A 105 9.41 18.49 2.50
C ASN A 105 9.92 18.84 3.90
N MET A 106 9.39 18.20 4.94
CA MET A 106 9.81 18.37 6.34
C MET A 106 11.34 18.31 6.54
N TYR A 107 12.07 17.78 5.55
CA TYR A 107 13.52 17.65 5.48
C TYR A 107 14.27 18.85 4.90
N GLU A 108 13.63 19.73 4.14
CA GLU A 108 14.31 20.88 3.51
C GLU A 108 14.43 22.08 4.46
N ASN A 109 13.63 22.11 5.53
CA ASN A 109 13.65 23.19 6.52
C ASN A 109 13.74 22.63 7.96
N PRO A 110 14.96 22.34 8.47
CA PRO A 110 15.16 21.79 9.81
C PRO A 110 14.67 22.69 10.96
N SER A 111 14.25 23.92 10.67
CA SER A 111 13.71 24.85 11.67
C SER A 111 12.23 24.62 12.01
N HIS A 112 11.54 23.73 11.28
CA HIS A 112 10.16 23.32 11.58
C HIS A 112 10.12 21.88 12.11
N GLU A 113 10.50 21.73 13.38
CA GLU A 113 10.49 20.45 14.13
C GLU A 113 9.07 19.99 14.53
N ARG A 114 8.07 20.08 13.65
CA ARG A 114 6.77 19.48 13.96
C ARG A 114 6.87 17.97 13.82
N LYS A 115 6.95 17.29 14.97
CA LYS A 115 6.94 15.83 15.04
C LYS A 115 5.58 15.29 14.58
N PRO A 116 5.53 14.22 13.76
CA PRO A 116 4.28 13.55 13.41
C PRO A 116 3.48 13.22 14.68
N ILE A 117 2.19 13.61 14.71
CA ILE A 117 1.33 13.39 15.88
C ILE A 117 0.67 12.01 15.74
N PRO A 118 0.98 11.05 16.63
CA PRO A 118 0.34 9.74 16.58
C PRO A 118 -1.16 9.86 16.84
N LEU A 119 -1.94 9.04 16.15
CA LEU A 119 -3.38 8.96 16.35
C LEU A 119 -3.72 8.50 17.78
N PHE A 120 -2.88 7.64 18.37
CA PHE A 120 -3.09 7.01 19.66
C PHE A 120 -1.87 7.19 20.55
N ASN A 121 -2.08 7.56 21.82
CA ASN A 121 -0.99 7.79 22.77
C ASN A 121 -0.22 6.50 23.08
N GLU A 122 -0.91 5.36 23.16
CA GLU A 122 -0.29 4.05 23.36
C GLU A 122 0.35 3.48 22.08
N SER A 123 0.18 4.15 20.94
CA SER A 123 0.81 3.78 19.67
C SER A 123 1.63 4.96 19.12
N PRO A 124 2.74 5.33 19.80
CA PRO A 124 3.57 6.46 19.38
C PRO A 124 4.22 6.26 18.00
N ASN A 125 4.23 5.03 17.50
CA ASN A 125 4.76 4.62 16.20
C ASN A 125 3.72 4.72 15.07
N GLY A 126 2.57 5.34 15.31
CA GLY A 126 1.57 5.64 14.29
C GLY A 126 0.28 4.82 14.42
N PRO A 127 -0.66 4.97 13.47
CA PRO A 127 -0.59 5.90 12.35
C PRO A 127 -0.64 7.38 12.80
N PHE A 128 -0.29 8.33 11.94
CA PHE A 128 -0.19 9.75 12.29
C PHE A 128 -1.33 10.56 11.70
N LEU A 129 -1.77 11.58 12.43
CA LEU A 129 -2.75 12.55 11.95
C LEU A 129 -2.17 13.41 10.82
N LEU A 130 -2.86 13.46 9.68
CA LEU A 130 -2.45 14.25 8.53
C LEU A 130 -2.65 15.75 8.77
N ASN A 131 -3.74 16.11 9.45
CA ASN A 131 -4.06 17.49 9.84
C ASN A 131 -4.65 17.50 11.26
N PRO A 132 -3.83 17.69 12.31
CA PRO A 132 -4.30 17.63 13.69
C PRO A 132 -5.20 18.81 14.10
N GLU A 133 -5.30 19.86 13.29
CA GLU A 133 -6.18 21.03 13.55
C GLU A 133 -7.63 20.76 13.13
N ARG A 134 -7.87 19.71 12.32
CA ARG A 134 -9.21 19.28 11.92
C ARG A 134 -9.85 18.38 12.96
N THR A 135 -11.18 18.32 12.93
CA THR A 135 -11.96 17.48 13.85
C THR A 135 -11.62 16.00 13.68
N LEU A 136 -11.49 15.28 14.80
CA LEU A 136 -11.36 13.84 14.78
C LEU A 136 -12.72 13.21 14.42
N PRO A 137 -12.80 12.27 13.45
CA PRO A 137 -14.05 11.59 13.17
C PRO A 137 -14.49 10.74 14.37
N ARG A 138 -15.81 10.58 14.55
CA ARG A 138 -16.36 9.84 15.71
C ARG A 138 -16.23 8.33 15.58
N SER A 139 -16.50 7.79 14.39
CA SER A 139 -16.62 6.34 14.17
C SER A 139 -15.33 5.75 13.60
N TYR A 140 -14.95 6.17 12.39
CA TYR A 140 -13.77 5.64 11.69
C TYR A 140 -12.87 6.74 11.18
N ILE A 141 -11.55 6.56 11.34
CA ILE A 141 -10.55 7.41 10.71
C ILE A 141 -9.93 6.68 9.52
N LEU A 142 -9.91 7.38 8.39
CA LEU A 142 -9.32 6.85 7.17
C LEU A 142 -7.79 6.91 7.27
N THR A 143 -7.14 5.75 7.22
CA THR A 143 -5.68 5.63 7.40
C THR A 143 -5.01 5.10 6.15
N LYS A 144 -4.19 5.91 5.49
CA LYS A 144 -3.46 5.51 4.28
C LYS A 144 -2.39 4.46 4.58
N THR A 145 -2.40 3.39 3.79
CA THR A 145 -1.35 2.36 3.77
C THR A 145 -1.17 1.77 2.36
N HIS A 146 0.04 1.29 2.09
CA HIS A 146 0.39 0.60 0.85
C HIS A 146 0.75 -0.87 1.04
N CYS A 147 0.78 -1.39 2.27
CA CYS A 147 0.96 -2.83 2.55
C CYS A 147 2.20 -3.49 1.92
N GLY A 148 3.25 -2.73 1.58
CA GLY A 148 4.49 -3.27 0.99
C GLY A 148 4.36 -3.64 -0.49
N GLY A 149 5.12 -4.65 -0.93
CA GLY A 149 5.06 -5.23 -2.28
C GLY A 149 5.53 -4.34 -3.45
N ARG A 150 5.78 -3.05 -3.24
CA ARG A 150 6.37 -2.16 -4.26
C ARG A 150 7.87 -2.10 -4.11
N CYS A 151 8.56 -2.50 -5.18
CA CYS A 151 9.96 -2.22 -5.34
C CYS A 151 10.37 -2.28 -6.82
N ASN A 152 10.85 -1.15 -7.35
CA ASN A 152 11.29 -1.04 -8.74
C ASN A 152 12.67 -1.71 -8.92
N GLU A 153 13.62 -1.38 -8.05
CA GLU A 153 15.05 -1.71 -8.17
C GLU A 153 15.51 -2.89 -7.27
N CYS A 154 14.72 -3.96 -7.17
CA CYS A 154 15.12 -5.18 -6.46
C CYS A 154 14.75 -6.47 -7.22
N GLY A 155 15.42 -7.56 -6.87
CA GLY A 155 15.05 -8.92 -7.28
C GLY A 155 13.73 -9.38 -6.66
N SER A 156 13.32 -10.60 -6.99
CA SER A 156 12.12 -11.27 -6.46
C SER A 156 11.97 -11.07 -4.95
N LYS A 157 12.97 -11.44 -4.16
CA LYS A 157 12.94 -11.34 -2.69
C LYS A 157 12.58 -9.95 -2.13
N GLY A 158 12.74 -8.87 -2.89
CA GLY A 158 12.43 -7.50 -2.43
C GLY A 158 11.01 -7.02 -2.71
N PHE A 159 10.22 -7.72 -3.53
CA PHE A 159 8.81 -7.35 -3.79
C PHE A 159 7.83 -8.49 -3.52
N LEU A 160 8.35 -9.67 -3.17
CA LEU A 160 7.52 -10.81 -2.84
C LEU A 160 7.07 -10.76 -1.41
N GLU A 161 5.77 -10.89 -1.25
CA GLU A 161 5.10 -10.85 0.02
C GLU A 161 4.31 -12.14 0.22
N THR A 162 4.32 -12.60 1.46
CA THR A 162 3.40 -13.61 1.99
C THR A 162 2.18 -12.90 2.59
N PRO A 163 1.07 -13.60 2.88
CA PRO A 163 -0.03 -13.02 3.65
C PRO A 163 0.42 -12.34 4.95
N ASN A 164 1.31 -12.98 5.72
CA ASN A 164 1.79 -12.46 6.99
C ASN A 164 2.66 -11.21 6.81
N SER A 165 3.64 -11.25 5.89
CA SER A 165 4.51 -10.08 5.66
C SER A 165 3.73 -8.90 5.06
N PHE A 166 2.72 -9.18 4.23
CA PHE A 166 1.82 -8.16 3.70
C PHE A 166 0.96 -7.52 4.79
N LEU A 167 0.39 -8.33 5.70
CA LEU A 167 -0.35 -7.83 6.86
C LEU A 167 0.53 -6.94 7.75
N GLU A 168 1.73 -7.41 8.09
CA GLU A 168 2.70 -6.62 8.85
C GLU A 168 3.01 -5.29 8.13
N ALA A 169 3.22 -5.35 6.81
CA ALA A 169 3.47 -4.17 6.00
C ALA A 169 2.26 -3.22 5.93
N CYS A 170 1.02 -3.70 6.06
CA CYS A 170 -0.18 -2.85 6.12
C CYS A 170 -0.22 -2.00 7.39
N ALA A 171 0.27 -2.52 8.51
CA ALA A 171 0.39 -1.82 9.79
C ALA A 171 1.76 -1.14 9.99
N THR A 172 2.62 -1.20 8.98
CA THR A 172 3.95 -0.58 8.98
C THR A 172 3.97 0.69 8.14
N GLY A 173 4.79 1.64 8.57
CA GLY A 173 5.02 2.89 7.87
C GLY A 173 6.44 3.40 8.01
N SER A 174 6.62 4.70 7.84
CA SER A 174 7.91 5.38 8.01
C SER A 174 7.72 6.70 8.73
N LEU A 175 8.58 7.04 9.69
CA LEU A 175 8.66 8.40 10.24
C LEU A 175 9.38 9.37 9.29
N GLY A 176 10.08 8.80 8.30
CA GLY A 176 10.85 9.50 7.29
C GLY A 176 12.25 8.90 7.18
N THR A 177 13.20 9.65 6.62
CA THR A 177 14.57 9.21 6.34
C THR A 177 15.53 9.74 7.40
N ASP A 178 16.37 8.88 7.97
CA ASP A 178 17.47 9.28 8.83
C ASP A 178 18.50 10.08 8.01
N PRO A 179 18.78 11.35 8.36
CA PRO A 179 19.70 12.19 7.60
C PRO A 179 21.15 11.68 7.59
N LYS A 180 21.55 10.87 8.58
CA LYS A 180 22.92 10.33 8.66
C LYS A 180 23.11 9.12 7.76
N THR A 181 22.13 8.23 7.73
CA THR A 181 22.23 6.94 7.04
C THR A 181 21.50 6.91 5.70
N GLY A 182 20.61 7.86 5.45
CA GLY A 182 19.69 7.82 4.30
C GLY A 182 18.65 6.69 4.39
N THR A 183 18.55 6.01 5.53
CA THR A 183 17.62 4.87 5.70
C THR A 183 16.27 5.33 6.22
N LYS A 184 15.19 4.70 5.76
CA LYS A 184 13.84 5.01 6.28
C LYS A 184 13.66 4.40 7.66
N LYS A 185 13.31 5.23 8.66
CA LYS A 185 12.95 4.75 10.00
C LYS A 185 11.59 4.07 9.95
N ARG A 186 11.60 2.73 9.88
CA ARG A 186 10.39 1.89 9.91
C ARG A 186 9.78 1.90 11.31
N ILE A 187 8.45 1.88 11.33
CA ILE A 187 7.61 1.93 12.52
C ILE A 187 6.34 1.14 12.25
N SER A 188 5.76 0.55 13.29
CA SER A 188 4.55 -0.26 13.20
C SER A 188 3.63 -0.06 14.39
N TYR A 189 2.36 -0.40 14.20
CA TYR A 189 1.34 -0.47 15.24
C TYR A 189 0.62 -1.82 15.20
N ASP A 190 -0.18 -2.09 16.23
CA ASP A 190 -0.98 -3.32 16.29
C ASP A 190 -2.12 -3.29 15.26
N PRO A 191 -2.17 -4.22 14.28
CA PRO A 191 -3.26 -4.28 13.30
C PRO A 191 -4.65 -4.54 13.93
N SER A 192 -4.74 -4.94 15.20
CA SER A 192 -6.01 -5.14 15.91
C SER A 192 -6.88 -3.87 16.02
N PHE A 193 -6.27 -2.69 15.89
CA PHE A 193 -6.96 -1.39 15.82
C PHE A 193 -7.78 -1.18 14.54
N VAL A 194 -7.58 -2.05 13.53
CA VAL A 194 -8.19 -1.92 12.21
C VAL A 194 -9.50 -2.69 12.16
N LYS A 195 -10.54 -2.03 11.70
CA LYS A 195 -11.92 -2.56 11.73
C LYS A 195 -12.62 -2.50 10.39
N LYS A 196 -12.10 -1.71 9.44
CA LYS A 196 -12.60 -1.62 8.07
C LYS A 196 -11.44 -1.46 7.09
N ALA A 197 -11.71 -1.76 5.82
CA ALA A 197 -10.77 -1.50 4.73
C ALA A 197 -11.48 -0.91 3.51
N ILE A 198 -10.89 0.11 2.90
CA ILE A 198 -11.18 0.55 1.55
C ILE A 198 -10.04 0.06 0.66
N HIS A 199 -10.37 -0.77 -0.32
CA HIS A 199 -9.45 -1.31 -1.31
C HIS A 199 -9.57 -0.50 -2.59
N ILE A 200 -8.57 0.33 -2.90
CA ILE A 200 -8.53 1.08 -4.16
C ILE A 200 -7.85 0.24 -5.24
N ALA A 201 -8.56 0.05 -6.35
CA ALA A 201 -8.03 -0.42 -7.61
C ALA A 201 -7.90 0.76 -8.59
N ARG A 202 -6.85 0.75 -9.39
CA ARG A 202 -6.63 1.69 -10.49
C ARG A 202 -6.33 0.88 -11.74
N ASP A 203 -6.59 1.45 -12.91
CA ASP A 203 -6.16 0.85 -14.17
C ASP A 203 -4.66 0.45 -14.08
N PRO A 204 -4.32 -0.85 -14.23
CA PRO A 204 -2.96 -1.33 -14.06
C PRO A 204 -2.01 -0.76 -15.11
N PHE A 205 -2.48 -0.45 -16.32
CA PHE A 205 -1.68 0.23 -17.35
C PHE A 205 -1.34 1.65 -16.91
N ASP A 206 -2.33 2.38 -16.38
CA ASP A 206 -2.13 3.75 -15.91
C ASP A 206 -1.21 3.79 -14.69
N ASN A 207 -1.35 2.84 -13.76
CA ASN A 207 -0.53 2.78 -12.56
C ASN A 207 0.95 2.50 -12.89
N ILE A 208 1.24 1.53 -13.76
CA ILE A 208 2.61 1.17 -14.16
C ILE A 208 3.31 2.32 -14.87
N VAL A 209 2.63 2.98 -15.82
CA VAL A 209 3.22 4.12 -16.54
C VAL A 209 3.36 5.33 -15.61
N SER A 210 2.44 5.52 -14.65
CA SER A 210 2.60 6.54 -13.61
C SER A 210 3.85 6.31 -12.75
N ASN A 211 4.21 5.04 -12.46
CA ASN A 211 5.44 4.72 -11.73
C ASN A 211 6.70 5.10 -12.54
N PHE A 212 6.70 4.83 -13.85
CA PHE A 212 7.77 5.29 -14.74
C PHE A 212 7.92 6.80 -14.73
N HIS A 213 6.81 7.55 -14.86
CA HIS A 213 6.84 9.01 -14.83
C HIS A 213 7.29 9.58 -13.48
N LEU A 214 6.92 8.92 -12.37
CA LEU A 214 7.41 9.31 -11.05
C LEU A 214 8.93 9.15 -10.97
N GLU A 215 9.45 7.99 -11.37
CA GLU A 215 10.91 7.75 -11.39
C GLU A 215 11.62 8.73 -12.33
N TYR A 216 11.06 9.02 -13.51
CA TYR A 216 11.59 10.04 -14.42
C TYR A 216 11.70 11.41 -13.74
N HIS A 217 10.66 11.81 -13.02
CA HIS A 217 10.64 13.07 -12.30
C HIS A 217 11.64 13.11 -11.13
N GLU A 218 11.79 12.02 -10.38
CA GLU A 218 12.82 11.88 -9.33
C GLU A 218 14.23 12.01 -9.92
N LYS A 219 14.53 11.26 -10.98
CA LYS A 219 15.84 11.32 -11.66
C LYS A 219 16.11 12.69 -12.29
N LYS A 220 15.06 13.42 -12.69
CA LYS A 220 15.16 14.81 -13.13
C LYS A 220 15.55 15.75 -11.99
N LYS A 221 14.94 15.60 -10.82
CA LYS A 221 15.30 16.37 -9.61
C LYS A 221 16.74 16.12 -9.19
N ASP A 222 17.18 14.86 -9.25
CA ASP A 222 18.55 14.46 -8.92
C ASP A 222 19.58 14.81 -10.02
N SER A 223 19.16 15.48 -11.10
CA SER A 223 20.01 15.82 -12.24
C SER A 223 20.73 14.61 -12.86
N ASN A 224 20.14 13.42 -12.82
CA ASN A 224 20.73 12.19 -13.34
C ASN A 224 20.65 12.14 -14.88
N ARG A 225 21.55 12.86 -15.55
CA ARG A 225 21.56 13.03 -17.01
C ARG A 225 21.63 11.71 -17.76
N HIS A 226 22.42 10.75 -17.29
CA HIS A 226 22.58 9.46 -17.94
C HIS A 226 21.26 8.67 -17.97
N TRP A 227 20.55 8.60 -16.83
CA TRP A 227 19.25 7.94 -16.77
C TRP A 227 18.24 8.63 -17.69
N LEU A 228 18.18 9.97 -17.67
CA LEU A 228 17.23 10.76 -18.47
C LEU A 228 17.48 10.66 -19.98
N GLN A 229 18.75 10.51 -20.40
CA GLN A 229 19.12 10.25 -21.80
C GLN A 229 18.76 8.83 -22.23
N THR A 230 18.86 7.86 -21.30
CA THR A 230 18.57 6.45 -21.58
C THR A 230 17.07 6.19 -21.70
N TYR A 231 16.27 6.81 -20.83
CA TYR A 231 14.83 6.60 -20.72
C TYR A 231 14.06 7.91 -20.95
N SER A 232 13.73 8.21 -22.21
CA SER A 232 12.94 9.39 -22.58
C SER A 232 11.53 9.38 -21.94
N ASN A 233 10.93 10.55 -21.71
CA ASN A 233 9.63 10.68 -21.04
C ASN A 233 8.43 10.35 -21.96
N ASP A 234 8.52 9.23 -22.67
CA ASP A 234 7.57 8.80 -23.70
C ASP A 234 7.43 7.26 -23.69
N ARG A 235 6.69 6.73 -24.67
CA ARG A 235 6.48 5.30 -24.85
C ARG A 235 7.78 4.51 -25.06
N ASN A 236 8.73 5.04 -25.82
CA ASN A 236 9.98 4.34 -26.12
C ASN A 236 10.87 4.26 -24.88
N GLY A 237 11.01 5.36 -24.13
CA GLY A 237 11.75 5.36 -22.87
C GLY A 237 11.13 4.46 -21.82
N PHE A 238 9.79 4.44 -21.70
CA PHE A 238 9.07 3.49 -20.85
C PHE A 238 9.39 2.03 -21.19
N ARG A 239 9.37 1.66 -22.47
CA ARG A 239 9.68 0.28 -22.90
C ARG A 239 11.11 -0.11 -22.58
N LYS A 240 12.08 0.78 -22.84
CA LYS A 240 13.49 0.58 -22.47
C LYS A 240 13.64 0.38 -20.96
N TRP A 241 12.94 1.21 -20.17
CA TRP A 241 12.96 1.11 -18.71
C TRP A 241 12.42 -0.24 -18.23
N CYS A 242 11.27 -0.70 -18.75
CA CYS A 242 10.75 -2.02 -18.41
C CYS A 242 11.68 -3.17 -18.80
N MET A 243 12.27 -3.12 -20.01
CA MET A 243 13.24 -4.13 -20.44
C MET A 243 14.45 -4.18 -19.52
N ASN A 244 14.97 -3.01 -19.14
CA ASN A 244 16.06 -2.91 -18.18
C ASN A 244 15.68 -3.48 -16.81
N LEU A 245 14.49 -3.17 -16.29
CA LEU A 245 14.03 -3.73 -15.02
C LEU A 245 13.92 -5.25 -15.05
N ASN A 246 13.41 -5.82 -16.14
CA ASN A 246 13.30 -7.27 -16.31
C ASN A 246 14.69 -7.92 -16.44
N ALA A 247 15.64 -7.28 -17.13
CA ALA A 247 16.98 -7.81 -17.33
C ALA A 247 17.87 -7.69 -16.09
N LYS A 248 17.83 -6.54 -15.41
CA LYS A 248 18.63 -6.26 -14.20
C LYS A 248 18.16 -7.06 -12.99
N TYR A 249 16.86 -7.32 -12.92
CA TYR A 249 16.23 -8.05 -11.84
C TYR A 249 15.38 -9.18 -12.42
N PRO A 250 16.02 -10.21 -13.00
CA PRO A 250 15.29 -11.35 -13.51
C PRO A 250 14.47 -11.93 -12.36
N PHE A 251 13.31 -12.48 -12.72
CA PHE A 251 12.57 -13.26 -11.76
C PHE A 251 13.46 -14.44 -11.38
N ASP A 252 13.72 -14.66 -10.09
CA ASP A 252 14.47 -15.84 -9.65
C ASP A 252 13.55 -17.05 -9.80
N PHE A 253 13.57 -17.63 -11.00
CA PHE A 253 12.65 -18.69 -11.38
C PHE A 253 12.93 -20.02 -10.66
N VAL A 254 14.10 -20.17 -10.02
CA VAL A 254 14.44 -21.40 -9.28
C VAL A 254 13.55 -21.54 -8.05
N GLU A 255 13.29 -20.44 -7.34
CA GLU A 255 12.34 -20.39 -6.22
C GLU A 255 10.88 -20.58 -6.69
N TYR A 256 10.61 -20.30 -7.97
CA TYR A 256 9.27 -20.31 -8.57
C TYR A 256 8.87 -21.51 -9.38
N ASN A 257 9.81 -22.36 -9.81
CA ASN A 257 9.46 -23.57 -10.56
C ASN A 257 8.55 -24.52 -9.75
N ALA A 258 8.54 -24.40 -8.42
CA ALA A 258 7.58 -25.08 -7.56
C ALA A 258 6.17 -24.46 -7.59
N THR A 259 6.04 -23.19 -7.99
CA THR A 259 4.80 -22.40 -7.87
C THR A 259 4.13 -22.11 -9.23
N PHE A 260 4.90 -21.91 -10.30
CA PHE A 260 4.35 -21.60 -11.62
C PHE A 260 4.48 -22.75 -12.61
N SER A 261 3.37 -23.04 -13.30
CA SER A 261 3.39 -23.98 -14.41
C SER A 261 4.26 -23.46 -15.58
N PRO A 262 4.86 -24.35 -16.39
CA PRO A 262 5.60 -23.95 -17.59
C PRO A 262 4.79 -23.04 -18.54
N SER A 263 3.46 -23.19 -18.59
CA SER A 263 2.54 -22.34 -19.36
C SER A 263 2.53 -20.88 -18.88
N ILE A 264 2.59 -20.66 -17.57
CA ILE A 264 2.68 -19.31 -16.99
C ILE A 264 4.04 -18.70 -17.34
N MET A 265 5.10 -19.51 -17.25
CA MET A 265 6.47 -19.08 -17.56
C MET A 265 6.63 -18.59 -18.99
N GLN A 266 6.07 -19.33 -19.96
CA GLN A 266 6.03 -18.89 -21.35
C GLN A 266 5.27 -17.57 -21.51
N THR A 267 4.16 -17.41 -20.78
CA THR A 267 3.34 -16.19 -20.84
C THR A 267 4.10 -14.97 -20.30
N ILE A 268 4.90 -15.14 -19.23
CA ILE A 268 5.69 -14.07 -18.61
C ILE A 268 6.67 -13.45 -19.61
N GLN A 269 7.35 -14.28 -20.40
CA GLN A 269 8.38 -13.83 -21.35
C GLN A 269 7.81 -13.00 -22.50
N GLU A 270 6.53 -13.17 -22.81
CA GLU A 270 5.87 -12.49 -23.93
C GLU A 270 5.25 -11.14 -23.57
N VAL A 271 5.29 -10.76 -22.29
CA VAL A 271 4.58 -9.61 -21.74
C VAL A 271 5.56 -8.48 -21.41
N PRO A 272 5.36 -7.24 -21.93
CA PRO A 272 6.18 -6.11 -21.53
C PRO A 272 5.95 -5.80 -20.04
N CYS A 273 7.02 -5.44 -19.33
CA CYS A 273 6.94 -5.03 -17.93
C CYS A 273 6.32 -6.09 -17.00
N TYR A 274 6.43 -7.39 -17.31
CA TYR A 274 5.75 -8.47 -16.56
C TYR A 274 5.95 -8.37 -15.04
N LYS A 275 7.13 -7.94 -14.58
CA LYS A 275 7.44 -7.76 -13.15
C LYS A 275 6.48 -6.79 -12.47
N LEU A 276 6.19 -5.66 -13.11
CA LEU A 276 5.33 -4.63 -12.53
C LEU A 276 3.87 -5.06 -12.53
N PHE A 277 3.40 -5.74 -13.58
CA PHE A 277 2.07 -6.35 -13.58
C PHE A 277 1.94 -7.43 -12.51
N PHE A 278 2.97 -8.27 -12.36
CA PHE A 278 3.01 -9.28 -11.32
C PHE A 278 2.88 -8.67 -9.92
N GLN A 279 3.62 -7.60 -9.61
CA GLN A 279 3.52 -6.89 -8.33
C GLN A 279 2.10 -6.39 -8.06
N ILE A 280 1.44 -5.79 -9.06
CA ILE A 280 0.05 -5.32 -8.92
C ILE A 280 -0.89 -6.50 -8.65
N ILE A 281 -0.79 -7.59 -9.42
CA ILE A 281 -1.65 -8.78 -9.26
C ILE A 281 -1.45 -9.39 -7.86
N GLN A 282 -0.20 -9.60 -7.45
CA GLN A 282 0.13 -10.12 -6.13
C GLN A 282 -0.43 -9.22 -5.03
N TRP A 283 -0.24 -7.91 -5.14
CA TRP A 283 -0.73 -6.95 -4.16
C TRP A 283 -2.25 -7.03 -4.01
N HIS A 284 -3.01 -7.09 -5.10
CA HIS A 284 -4.48 -7.24 -5.04
C HIS A 284 -4.93 -8.60 -4.50
N ASN A 285 -4.20 -9.68 -4.82
CA ASN A 285 -4.43 -11.01 -4.25
C ASN A 285 -4.25 -10.99 -2.73
N LEU A 286 -3.16 -10.41 -2.24
CA LEU A 286 -2.84 -10.33 -0.81
C LEU A 286 -3.75 -9.39 -0.05
N ALA A 287 -4.09 -8.22 -0.61
CA ALA A 287 -5.07 -7.31 -0.02
C ALA A 287 -6.44 -8.00 0.15
N SER A 288 -6.87 -8.75 -0.87
CA SER A 288 -8.10 -9.53 -0.80
C SER A 288 -8.05 -10.67 0.23
N HIS A 289 -6.89 -11.28 0.40
CA HIS A 289 -6.66 -12.36 1.35
C HIS A 289 -6.67 -11.84 2.79
N VAL A 290 -5.83 -10.84 3.10
CA VAL A 290 -5.68 -10.27 4.44
C VAL A 290 -6.99 -9.66 4.94
N THR A 291 -7.72 -8.93 4.09
CA THR A 291 -9.03 -8.39 4.49
C THR A 291 -10.06 -9.47 4.80
N LYS A 292 -10.01 -10.62 4.11
CA LYS A 292 -10.86 -11.77 4.39
C LYS A 292 -10.47 -12.47 5.69
N GLU A 293 -9.17 -12.68 5.90
CA GLU A 293 -8.61 -13.35 7.09
C GLU A 293 -8.91 -12.56 8.38
N LEU A 294 -8.78 -11.23 8.32
CA LEU A 294 -9.12 -10.34 9.43
C LEU A 294 -10.63 -10.10 9.58
N HIS A 295 -11.47 -10.72 8.73
CA HIS A 295 -12.91 -10.50 8.69
C HIS A 295 -13.33 -9.02 8.59
N LEU A 296 -12.54 -8.21 7.88
CA LEU A 296 -12.79 -6.77 7.74
C LEU A 296 -13.91 -6.53 6.72
N PRO A 297 -14.97 -5.80 7.09
CA PRO A 297 -15.84 -5.15 6.11
C PRO A 297 -14.96 -4.35 5.14
N SER A 298 -15.14 -4.60 3.85
CA SER A 298 -14.26 -4.08 2.81
C SER A 298 -15.05 -3.39 1.70
N LEU A 299 -14.67 -2.16 1.38
CA LEU A 299 -15.21 -1.39 0.27
C LEU A 299 -14.23 -1.41 -0.91
N LEU A 300 -14.64 -1.98 -2.04
CA LEU A 300 -13.91 -1.83 -3.31
C LEU A 300 -14.24 -0.48 -3.95
N LEU A 301 -13.20 0.25 -4.31
CA LEU A 301 -13.26 1.50 -5.06
C LEU A 301 -12.38 1.38 -6.32
N HIS A 302 -12.92 1.71 -7.49
CA HIS A 302 -12.08 1.97 -8.65
C HIS A 302 -11.78 3.46 -8.71
N TYR A 303 -10.51 3.82 -8.87
CA TYR A 303 -10.08 5.22 -8.91
C TYR A 303 -10.77 6.00 -10.03
N GLU A 304 -11.08 5.31 -11.13
CA GLU A 304 -11.77 5.88 -12.28
C GLU A 304 -13.22 6.26 -12.00
N ASP A 305 -13.85 5.69 -10.96
CA ASP A 305 -15.23 6.00 -10.61
C ASP A 305 -15.39 7.46 -10.12
N TYR A 306 -14.30 8.14 -9.71
CA TYR A 306 -14.32 9.59 -9.47
C TYR A 306 -14.56 10.41 -10.74
N GLU A 307 -14.17 9.91 -11.91
CA GLU A 307 -14.40 10.56 -13.20
C GLU A 307 -15.86 10.38 -13.64
N ASP A 308 -16.32 9.13 -13.52
CA ASP A 308 -17.64 8.72 -14.04
C ASP A 308 -18.78 9.21 -13.13
N ASP A 309 -18.63 9.04 -11.80
CA ASP A 309 -19.67 9.24 -10.81
C ASP A 309 -19.11 9.83 -9.50
N PHE A 310 -18.57 11.05 -9.56
CA PHE A 310 -17.89 11.69 -8.42
C PHE A 310 -18.71 11.71 -7.12
N ASN A 311 -19.94 12.26 -7.16
CA ASN A 311 -20.77 12.43 -5.96
C ASN A 311 -21.15 11.09 -5.33
N LYS A 312 -21.52 10.11 -6.17
CA LYS A 312 -21.87 8.75 -5.71
C LYS A 312 -20.66 8.04 -5.11
N THR A 313 -19.49 8.26 -5.67
CA THR A 313 -18.23 7.72 -5.14
C THR A 313 -17.93 8.29 -3.75
N ILE A 314 -18.09 9.60 -3.57
CA ILE A 314 -17.95 10.25 -2.25
C ILE A 314 -18.96 9.72 -1.26
N GLU A 315 -20.25 9.68 -1.64
CA GLU A 315 -21.31 9.17 -0.79
C GLU A 315 -21.00 7.74 -0.33
N LYS A 316 -20.61 6.86 -1.25
CA LYS A 316 -20.21 5.48 -0.95
C LYS A 316 -19.11 5.41 0.10
N ILE A 317 -18.08 6.25 -0.02
CA ILE A 317 -16.97 6.33 0.96
C ILE A 317 -17.48 6.86 2.30
N SER A 318 -18.21 7.98 2.29
CA SER A 318 -18.72 8.64 3.49
C SER A 318 -19.66 7.75 4.30
N THR A 319 -20.60 7.07 3.63
CA THR A 319 -21.50 6.10 4.26
C THR A 319 -20.73 4.92 4.82
N PHE A 320 -19.72 4.41 4.10
CA PHE A 320 -18.94 3.26 4.56
C PHE A 320 -18.13 3.55 5.82
N ILE A 321 -17.56 4.76 5.94
CA ILE A 321 -16.78 5.18 7.13
C ILE A 321 -17.62 5.94 8.17
N ASP A 322 -18.94 6.01 7.97
CA ASP A 322 -19.89 6.67 8.88
C ASP A 322 -19.49 8.11 9.22
N ILE A 323 -19.26 8.90 8.17
CA ILE A 323 -18.93 10.32 8.29
C ILE A 323 -19.91 11.19 7.51
N SER A 324 -20.43 12.22 8.16
CA SER A 324 -21.26 13.22 7.49
C SER A 324 -20.40 14.08 6.55
N GLN A 325 -20.93 14.34 5.36
CA GLN A 325 -20.33 15.30 4.46
C GLN A 325 -20.57 16.71 5.03
N GLY A 326 -19.53 17.51 5.13
CA GLY A 326 -19.61 18.91 5.49
C GLY A 326 -19.97 19.78 4.28
N LYS A 327 -19.82 21.10 4.45
CA LYS A 327 -20.05 22.09 3.38
C LYS A 327 -18.86 22.26 2.42
N GLY A 328 -17.86 21.37 2.50
CA GLY A 328 -16.66 21.46 1.68
C GLY A 328 -16.99 21.26 0.19
N VAL A 329 -16.31 22.00 -0.68
CA VAL A 329 -16.40 21.82 -2.13
C VAL A 329 -15.08 21.20 -2.61
N ALA A 330 -15.17 20.18 -3.43
CA ALA A 330 -14.01 19.58 -4.08
C ALA A 330 -14.37 19.15 -5.49
N TYR A 331 -13.37 19.18 -6.37
CA TYR A 331 -13.49 18.76 -7.75
C TYR A 331 -12.48 17.66 -8.01
N PHE A 332 -12.87 16.68 -8.81
CA PHE A 332 -11.95 15.69 -9.36
C PHE A 332 -11.31 16.24 -10.63
N THR A 333 -9.99 16.13 -10.72
CA THR A 333 -9.28 16.33 -11.98
C THR A 333 -8.92 14.96 -12.53
N PRO A 334 -9.46 14.57 -13.70
CA PRO A 334 -9.15 13.30 -14.32
C PRO A 334 -7.63 13.07 -14.44
N GLY A 335 -7.22 11.86 -14.10
CA GLY A 335 -5.84 11.43 -14.25
C GLY A 335 -5.46 11.27 -15.71
N LYS A 336 -4.15 11.24 -15.98
CA LYS A 336 -3.64 10.86 -17.31
C LYS A 336 -3.95 9.38 -17.59
N ARG A 337 -4.37 9.11 -18.83
CA ARG A 337 -4.61 7.77 -19.39
C ARG A 337 -3.42 7.33 -20.25
N TYR A 338 -2.88 6.15 -19.98
CA TYR A 338 -1.62 5.67 -20.54
C TYR A 338 -1.74 4.36 -21.29
N LYS A 339 -2.96 3.86 -21.54
CA LYS A 339 -3.19 2.63 -22.31
C LYS A 339 -2.49 2.64 -23.69
N HIS A 340 -2.31 3.82 -24.29
CA HIS A 340 -1.57 4.03 -25.55
C HIS A 340 -0.06 3.71 -25.50
N TYR A 341 0.53 3.54 -24.31
CA TYR A 341 1.90 3.04 -24.15
C TYR A 341 2.04 1.56 -24.55
N PHE A 342 0.94 0.83 -24.57
CA PHE A 342 0.86 -0.59 -24.90
C PHE A 342 0.25 -0.81 -26.28
N ARG A 343 0.71 -1.85 -26.99
CA ARG A 343 0.13 -2.28 -28.27
C ARG A 343 -1.11 -3.14 -27.98
N ALA A 344 -2.07 -3.16 -28.92
CA ALA A 344 -3.28 -3.97 -28.75
C ALA A 344 -2.99 -5.47 -28.51
N ASN A 345 -1.98 -6.02 -29.21
CA ASN A 345 -1.56 -7.41 -28.98
C ASN A 345 -0.94 -7.63 -27.60
N GLU A 346 -0.21 -6.65 -27.05
CA GLU A 346 0.35 -6.70 -25.70
C GLU A 346 -0.76 -6.67 -24.65
N ILE A 347 -1.78 -5.83 -24.83
CA ILE A 347 -2.96 -5.77 -23.96
C ILE A 347 -3.65 -7.14 -23.92
N LYS A 348 -3.83 -7.80 -25.07
CA LYS A 348 -4.42 -9.14 -25.14
C LYS A 348 -3.58 -10.18 -24.39
N LYS A 349 -2.26 -10.17 -24.54
CA LYS A 349 -1.34 -11.08 -23.81
C LYS A 349 -1.37 -10.80 -22.31
N LEU A 350 -1.36 -9.52 -21.93
CA LEU A 350 -1.48 -9.07 -20.56
C LEU A 350 -2.79 -9.49 -19.90
N LYS A 351 -3.92 -9.46 -20.63
CA LYS A 351 -5.18 -10.01 -20.14
C LYS A 351 -5.03 -11.48 -19.76
N GLY A 352 -4.47 -12.30 -20.66
CA GLY A 352 -4.23 -13.72 -20.39
C GLY A 352 -3.29 -13.94 -19.20
N PHE A 353 -2.24 -13.12 -19.08
CA PHE A 353 -1.31 -13.15 -17.95
C PHE A 353 -1.99 -12.82 -16.62
N VAL A 354 -2.76 -11.73 -16.56
CA VAL A 354 -3.50 -11.31 -15.37
C VAL A 354 -4.53 -12.34 -14.96
N VAL A 355 -5.30 -12.89 -15.91
CA VAL A 355 -6.28 -13.95 -15.63
C VAL A 355 -5.63 -15.17 -14.97
N LYS A 356 -4.48 -15.63 -15.50
CA LYS A 356 -3.79 -16.83 -14.98
C LYS A 356 -3.23 -16.65 -13.57
N LEU A 357 -2.87 -15.43 -13.18
CA LEU A 357 -2.21 -15.16 -11.89
C LEU A 357 -3.13 -14.53 -10.83
N SER A 358 -4.29 -14.03 -11.24
CA SER A 358 -5.25 -13.45 -10.33
C SER A 358 -6.05 -14.55 -9.63
N THR A 359 -6.33 -14.35 -8.34
CA THR A 359 -7.47 -15.03 -7.72
C THR A 359 -8.78 -14.60 -8.40
N GLU A 360 -9.86 -15.36 -8.23
CA GLU A 360 -11.17 -15.00 -8.78
C GLU A 360 -11.59 -13.58 -8.36
N LYS A 361 -11.38 -13.22 -7.09
CA LYS A 361 -11.71 -11.89 -6.55
C LYS A 361 -10.86 -10.81 -7.22
N THR A 362 -9.55 -11.02 -7.35
CA THR A 362 -8.66 -10.05 -8.05
C THR A 362 -9.01 -9.91 -9.52
N TRP A 363 -9.38 -11.00 -10.21
CA TRP A 363 -9.81 -10.91 -11.59
C TRP A 363 -11.10 -10.08 -11.72
N LYS A 364 -12.08 -10.28 -10.84
CA LYS A 364 -13.30 -9.45 -10.81
C LYS A 364 -13.00 -7.96 -10.63
N ILE A 365 -11.97 -7.63 -9.86
CA ILE A 365 -11.48 -6.25 -9.70
C ILE A 365 -10.84 -5.75 -11.01
N LEU A 366 -9.90 -6.50 -11.60
CA LEU A 366 -9.06 -5.99 -12.69
C LEU A 366 -9.68 -6.14 -14.09
N GLN A 367 -10.68 -7.00 -14.27
CA GLN A 367 -11.21 -7.34 -15.59
C GLN A 367 -11.77 -6.14 -16.37
N ARG A 368 -12.31 -5.12 -15.68
CA ARG A 368 -12.89 -3.93 -16.33
C ARG A 368 -11.87 -3.11 -17.15
N TYR A 369 -10.58 -3.31 -16.92
CA TYR A 369 -9.51 -2.55 -17.59
C TYR A 369 -9.03 -3.22 -18.90
N PHE A 370 -9.51 -4.44 -19.21
CA PHE A 370 -9.07 -5.27 -20.33
C PHE A 370 -10.16 -5.54 -21.37
#